data_AF-A0A0G4PGG8-F1
#
_entry.id   AF-A0A0G4PGG8-F1
#
_cell.length_a   1.000
_cell.length_b   1.000
_cell.length_c   1.000
_cell.angle_alpha   90.00
_cell.angle_beta   90.00
_cell.angle_gamma   90.00
#
_symmetry.space_group_name_H-M   'P 1'
#
loop_
_entity.id
_entity.type
_entity.pdbx_description
1 polymer ?
#
loop_
_entity_poly.entity_id
_entity_poly.type
_entity_poly.pdbx_seq_one_letter_code
_entity_poly.pdbx_strand_id
1 'polypeptide(L)'
;MNVQVNHIGTALLSLLLLSPLQSSQPTRLTIVTSEVHFWTEFEAKDAPNILARLDEPSSFGKGMDRYNTSKLLNILWLRELSSKVGPNLIVNGVNPGLCASTLHRSDTTPGINTFNKVFA
;
A
#
# COMPACT_ATOMS: atom_id res chain seq x y z
N MET A 1 10.37 -1.38 4.37
CA MET A 1 8.95 -1.32 4.77
C MET A 1 8.24 -2.51 4.14
N ASN A 2 7.50 -3.30 4.92
CA ASN A 2 7.22 -4.70 4.55
C ASN A 2 5.87 -4.88 3.83
N VAL A 3 5.84 -5.76 2.83
CA VAL A 3 4.63 -6.19 2.08
C VAL A 3 3.57 -6.77 3.02
N GLN A 4 4.00 -7.44 4.09
CA GLN A 4 3.10 -7.98 5.10
C GLN A 4 2.22 -6.90 5.75
N VAL A 5 2.81 -5.79 6.20
CA VAL A 5 2.08 -4.71 6.88
C VAL A 5 1.24 -3.92 5.89
N ASN A 6 1.86 -3.50 4.79
CA ASN A 6 1.23 -2.56 3.87
C ASN A 6 0.15 -3.19 2.99
N HIS A 7 0.28 -4.47 2.64
CA HIS A 7 -0.58 -5.13 1.67
C HIS A 7 -1.32 -6.33 2.24
N ILE A 8 -0.63 -7.35 2.78
CA ILE A 8 -1.29 -8.58 3.24
C ILE A 8 -2.25 -8.29 4.40
N GLY A 9 -1.80 -7.51 5.39
CA GLY A 9 -2.63 -7.09 6.52
C GLY A 9 -3.82 -6.24 6.07
N THR A 10 -3.60 -5.29 5.16
CA THR A 10 -4.67 -4.45 4.59
C THR A 10 -5.69 -5.28 3.81
N ALA A 11 -5.24 -6.23 2.98
CA ALA A 11 -6.13 -7.08 2.20
C ALA A 11 -6.97 -7.98 3.10
N LEU A 12 -6.35 -8.65 4.08
CA LEU A 12 -7.05 -9.49 5.03
C LEU A 12 -8.07 -8.69 5.85
N LEU A 13 -7.67 -7.54 6.40
CA LEU A 13 -8.58 -6.68 7.16
C LEU A 13 -9.75 -6.19 6.30
N SER A 14 -9.49 -5.83 5.04
CA SER A 14 -10.55 -5.42 4.10
C SER A 14 -11.60 -6.52 3.93
N LEU A 15 -11.17 -7.79 3.78
CA LEU A 15 -12.07 -8.95 3.66
C LEU A 15 -12.89 -9.17 4.94
N LEU A 16 -12.24 -9.11 6.11
CA LEU A 16 -12.91 -9.31 7.40
C LEU A 16 -13.96 -8.24 7.69
N LEU A 17 -13.77 -7.03 7.16
CA LEU A 17 -14.71 -5.92 7.33
C LEU A 17 -15.85 -5.91 6.30
N LEU A 18 -15.85 -6.77 5.28
CA LEU A 18 -16.87 -6.72 4.22
C LEU A 18 -18.30 -6.85 4.75
N SER A 19 -18.56 -7.85 5.59
CA SER A 19 -19.89 -8.10 6.16
C SER A 19 -20.42 -6.89 6.97
N PRO A 20 -19.70 -6.38 8.00
CA PRO A 20 -20.20 -5.23 8.76
C PRO A 20 -20.27 -3.93 7.93
N LEU A 21 -19.39 -3.73 6.95
CA LEU A 21 -19.47 -2.58 6.05
C LEU A 21 -20.70 -2.66 5.14
N GLN A 22 -21.02 -3.85 4.63
CA GLN A 22 -22.18 -4.06 3.77
C GLN A 22 -23.52 -4.01 4.52
N SER A 23 -23.55 -4.19 5.84
CA SER A 23 -24.78 -4.06 6.62
C SER A 23 -25.11 -2.62 7.05
N SER A 24 -24.12 -1.71 7.02
CA SER A 24 -24.22 -0.35 7.58
C SER A 24 -24.38 0.75 6.52
N GLN A 25 -25.02 0.45 5.39
CA GLN A 25 -25.00 1.26 4.16
C GLN A 25 -25.58 2.68 4.34
N PRO A 26 -25.00 3.72 3.68
CA PRO A 26 -23.84 3.66 2.79
C PRO A 26 -22.50 3.68 3.56
N THR A 27 -21.53 2.87 3.11
CA THR A 27 -20.20 2.79 3.75
C THR A 27 -19.07 3.02 2.76
N ARG A 28 -17.88 3.32 3.31
CA ARG A 28 -16.66 3.54 2.54
C ARG A 28 -15.51 2.75 3.16
N LEU A 29 -14.73 2.10 2.32
CA LEU A 29 -13.43 1.53 2.67
C LEU A 29 -12.37 2.29 1.89
N THR A 30 -11.63 3.15 2.59
CA THR A 30 -10.52 3.93 2.02
C THR A 30 -9.19 3.30 2.36
N ILE A 31 -8.45 2.89 1.35
CA ILE A 31 -7.10 2.33 1.50
C ILE A 31 -6.07 3.45 1.29
N VAL A 32 -5.14 3.60 2.24
CA VAL A 32 -4.03 4.56 2.09
C VAL A 32 -2.98 3.99 1.12
N THR A 33 -2.93 4.59 -0.06
CA THR A 33 -2.01 4.28 -1.15
C THR A 33 -0.83 5.27 -1.15
N SER A 34 -0.18 5.51 -2.29
CA SER A 34 0.82 6.55 -2.52
C SER A 34 1.17 6.60 -4.01
N GLU A 35 1.50 7.77 -4.57
CA GLU A 35 1.98 7.97 -5.94
C GLU A 35 3.17 7.09 -6.32
N VAL A 36 3.97 6.64 -5.35
CA VAL A 36 5.15 5.82 -5.63
C VAL A 36 4.85 4.51 -6.36
N HIS A 37 3.59 4.07 -6.40
CA HIS A 37 3.17 2.92 -7.19
C HIS A 37 3.52 3.08 -8.69
N PHE A 38 3.55 4.31 -9.22
CA PHE A 38 3.97 4.60 -10.59
C PHE A 38 5.45 4.31 -10.85
N TRP A 39 6.29 4.24 -9.81
CA TRP A 39 7.74 4.02 -9.91
C TRP A 39 8.14 2.60 -9.53
N THR A 40 7.23 1.65 -9.68
CA THR A 40 7.49 0.25 -9.32
C THR A 40 8.06 -0.51 -10.52
N GLU A 41 9.29 -1.02 -10.41
CA GLU A 41 9.86 -1.94 -11.42
C GLU A 41 9.19 -3.32 -11.40
N PHE A 42 8.79 -3.75 -10.21
CA PHE A 42 8.08 -4.99 -9.90
C PHE A 42 8.78 -6.25 -10.42
N GLU A 43 10.05 -6.45 -10.05
CA GLU A 43 10.85 -7.63 -10.47
C GLU A 43 10.17 -8.98 -10.20
N ALA A 44 9.36 -9.07 -9.14
CA ALA A 44 8.68 -10.30 -8.75
C ALA A 44 7.42 -10.61 -9.60
N LYS A 45 7.00 -9.75 -10.53
CA LYS A 45 5.72 -9.87 -11.26
C LYS A 45 5.58 -11.16 -12.06
N ASP A 46 6.68 -11.68 -12.59
CA ASP A 46 6.71 -12.87 -13.46
C ASP A 46 7.04 -14.15 -12.67
N ALA A 47 7.19 -14.04 -11.34
CA ALA A 47 7.45 -15.21 -10.50
C ALA A 47 6.21 -16.12 -10.44
N PRO A 48 6.38 -17.46 -10.48
CA PRO A 48 5.26 -18.40 -10.35
C PRO A 48 4.44 -18.21 -9.07
N ASN A 49 5.10 -17.75 -8.01
CA ASN A 49 4.46 -17.30 -6.79
C ASN A 49 5.08 -15.98 -6.34
N ILE A 50 4.40 -14.89 -6.68
CA ILE A 50 4.83 -13.51 -6.39
C ILE A 50 5.04 -13.31 -4.88
N LEU A 51 4.14 -13.81 -4.03
CA LEU A 51 4.23 -13.61 -2.58
C LEU A 51 5.41 -14.36 -1.98
N ALA A 52 5.64 -15.61 -2.40
CA ALA A 52 6.81 -16.37 -1.98
C ALA A 52 8.11 -15.67 -2.43
N ARG A 53 8.16 -15.20 -3.69
CA ARG A 53 9.31 -14.46 -4.22
C ARG A 53 9.58 -13.19 -3.42
N LEU A 54 8.56 -12.45 -3.01
CA LEU A 54 8.70 -11.23 -2.20
C LEU A 54 9.17 -11.50 -0.76
N ASP A 55 9.04 -12.73 -0.26
CA ASP A 55 9.50 -13.15 1.07
C ASP A 55 10.95 -13.66 1.07
N GLU A 56 11.50 -13.99 -0.11
CA GLU A 56 12.89 -14.41 -0.23
C GLU A 56 13.87 -13.26 0.08
N PRO A 57 14.87 -13.44 0.97
CA PRO A 57 15.87 -12.41 1.27
C PRO A 57 16.60 -11.86 0.03
N SER A 58 16.82 -12.70 -0.98
CA SER A 58 17.45 -12.29 -2.26
C SER A 58 16.59 -11.34 -3.09
N SER A 59 15.30 -11.21 -2.79
CA SER A 59 14.39 -10.26 -3.43
C SER A 59 14.33 -8.91 -2.73
N PHE A 60 15.05 -8.73 -1.62
CA PHE A 60 14.98 -7.54 -0.78
C PHE A 60 15.62 -6.39 -1.55
N GLY A 61 14.78 -5.68 -2.33
CA GLY A 61 15.17 -4.53 -3.13
C GLY A 61 15.78 -3.41 -2.29
N LYS A 62 16.35 -2.39 -2.95
CA LYS A 62 17.08 -1.32 -2.27
C LYS A 62 16.14 -0.14 -1.99
N GLY A 63 16.49 0.67 -0.99
CA GLY A 63 15.75 1.89 -0.66
C GLY A 63 14.24 1.68 -0.56
N MET A 64 13.49 2.27 -1.50
CA MET A 64 12.02 2.30 -1.51
C MET A 64 11.37 1.23 -2.40
N ASP A 65 12.12 0.39 -3.12
CA ASP A 65 11.57 -0.55 -4.12
C ASP A 65 10.47 -1.44 -3.53
N ARG A 66 10.70 -1.94 -2.32
CA ARG A 66 9.73 -2.76 -1.59
C ARG A 66 8.48 -1.97 -1.20
N TYR A 67 8.65 -0.72 -0.79
CA TYR A 67 7.52 0.15 -0.46
C TYR A 67 6.69 0.46 -1.71
N ASN A 68 7.33 0.82 -2.82
CA ASN A 68 6.68 1.09 -4.10
C ASN A 68 5.85 -0.12 -4.54
N THR A 69 6.46 -1.31 -4.50
CA THR A 69 5.79 -2.58 -4.78
C THR A 69 4.59 -2.79 -3.87
N SER A 70 4.72 -2.58 -2.56
CA SER A 70 3.58 -2.72 -1.63
C SER A 70 2.43 -1.75 -1.93
N LYS A 71 2.73 -0.55 -2.42
CA LYS A 71 1.72 0.46 -2.79
C LYS A 71 1.06 0.17 -4.13
N LEU A 72 1.80 -0.41 -5.09
CA LEU A 72 1.21 -0.97 -6.30
C LEU A 72 0.24 -2.11 -5.97
N LEU A 73 0.64 -3.05 -5.09
CA LEU A 73 -0.24 -4.14 -4.66
C LEU A 73 -1.53 -3.63 -4.00
N ASN A 74 -1.47 -2.52 -3.25
CA ASN A 74 -2.67 -1.89 -2.69
C ASN A 74 -3.60 -1.32 -3.77
N ILE A 75 -3.07 -0.72 -4.84
CA ILE A 75 -3.88 -0.23 -5.97
C ILE A 75 -4.53 -1.39 -6.71
N LEU A 76 -3.79 -2.48 -6.96
CA LEU A 76 -4.32 -3.67 -7.62
C LEU A 76 -5.43 -4.33 -6.77
N TRP A 77 -5.18 -4.49 -5.48
CA TRP A 77 -6.16 -5.02 -4.53
C TRP A 77 -7.42 -4.17 -4.44
N LEU A 78 -7.25 -2.86 -4.29
CA LEU A 78 -8.35 -1.90 -4.26
C LEU A 78 -9.27 -2.08 -5.48
N ARG A 79 -8.67 -2.14 -6.68
CA ARG A 79 -9.42 -2.27 -7.94
C ARG A 79 -10.18 -3.59 -8.00
N GLU A 80 -9.54 -4.68 -7.62
CA GLU A 80 -10.14 -6.01 -7.60
C GLU A 80 -11.24 -6.14 -6.55
N LEU A 81 -11.04 -5.56 -5.37
CA LEU A 81 -12.06 -5.58 -4.32
C LEU A 81 -13.26 -4.72 -4.73
N SER A 82 -13.01 -3.53 -5.29
CA SER A 82 -14.05 -2.64 -5.77
C SER A 82 -14.91 -3.26 -6.88
N SER A 83 -14.36 -4.17 -7.70
CA SER A 83 -15.13 -4.85 -8.75
C SER A 83 -16.04 -5.95 -8.22
N LYS A 84 -15.79 -6.44 -6.99
CA LYS A 84 -16.52 -7.56 -6.36
C LYS A 84 -17.58 -7.12 -5.36
N VAL A 85 -17.50 -5.90 -4.82
CA VAL A 85 -18.47 -5.41 -3.84
C VAL A 85 -19.67 -4.75 -4.53
N GLY A 86 -20.83 -4.80 -3.86
CA GLY A 86 -22.05 -4.14 -4.35
C GLY A 86 -21.97 -2.61 -4.29
N PRO A 87 -22.91 -1.91 -4.95
CA PRO A 87 -22.85 -0.45 -5.17
C PRO A 87 -22.92 0.40 -3.88
N ASN A 88 -23.32 -0.20 -2.76
CA ASN A 88 -23.54 0.51 -1.50
C ASN A 88 -22.29 0.56 -0.59
N LEU A 89 -21.20 -0.11 -1.00
CA LEU A 89 -19.88 -0.03 -0.39
C LEU A 89 -18.90 0.59 -1.40
N ILE A 90 -18.44 1.81 -1.11
CA ILE A 90 -17.44 2.48 -1.95
C ILE A 90 -16.05 2.07 -1.47
N VAL A 91 -15.30 1.41 -2.34
CA VAL A 91 -13.90 1.06 -2.11
C VAL A 91 -13.03 2.05 -2.89
N ASN A 92 -12.24 2.87 -2.21
CA ASN A 92 -11.39 3.88 -2.85
C ASN A 92 -9.98 3.95 -2.24
N GLY A 93 -9.06 4.61 -2.94
CA GLY A 93 -7.68 4.80 -2.51
C GLY A 93 -7.37 6.28 -2.34
N VAL A 94 -6.56 6.62 -1.33
CA VAL A 94 -6.06 7.98 -1.13
C VAL A 94 -4.54 7.99 -1.23
N ASN A 95 -3.98 8.98 -1.91
CA ASN A 95 -2.57 9.34 -1.79
C ASN A 95 -2.48 10.57 -0.87
N PRO A 96 -1.86 10.47 0.33
CA PRO A 96 -1.72 11.61 1.22
C PRO A 96 -0.58 12.57 0.80
N GLY A 97 0.23 12.21 -0.20
CA GLY A 97 1.42 12.95 -0.59
C GLY A 97 2.56 12.83 0.43
N LEU A 98 3.53 13.73 0.34
CA LEU A 98 4.64 13.80 1.29
C LEU A 98 4.15 14.41 2.62
N CYS A 99 4.07 13.58 3.66
CA CYS A 99 3.65 13.99 4.99
C CYS A 99 4.80 14.05 5.98
N ALA A 100 4.88 15.13 6.76
CA ALA A 100 5.73 15.20 7.94
C ALA A 100 5.28 14.15 8.95
N SER A 101 6.03 13.05 9.03
CA SER A 101 5.69 11.89 9.83
C SER A 101 6.95 11.08 10.16
N THR A 102 6.83 10.14 11.10
CA THR A 102 7.94 9.25 11.46
C THR A 102 8.24 8.19 10.39
N LEU A 103 7.54 8.18 9.25
CA LEU A 103 7.73 7.22 8.17
C LEU A 103 9.18 7.24 7.64
N HIS A 104 9.74 8.44 7.49
CA HIS A 104 11.10 8.67 6.97
C HIS A 104 12.14 8.94 8.07
N ARG A 105 11.87 8.56 9.33
CA ARG A 105 12.78 8.83 10.46
C ARG A 105 14.21 8.29 10.32
N SER A 106 14.42 7.32 9.44
CA SER A 106 15.73 6.70 9.15
C SER A 106 16.24 7.01 7.74
N ASP A 107 15.53 7.86 6.99
CA ASP A 107 15.92 8.29 5.65
C ASP A 107 16.90 9.47 5.77
N THR A 108 18.14 9.24 5.35
CA THR A 108 19.21 10.24 5.45
C THR A 108 19.30 11.15 4.23
N THR A 109 18.39 11.00 3.26
CA THR A 109 18.36 11.82 2.05
C THR A 109 18.25 13.31 2.41
N PRO A 110 19.14 14.19 1.91
CA PRO A 110 19.17 15.60 2.31
C PRO A 110 17.84 16.35 2.14
N GLY A 111 17.07 16.02 1.09
CA GLY A 111 15.75 16.61 0.83
C GLY A 111 14.71 16.25 1.90
N ILE A 112 14.67 14.98 2.32
CA ILE A 112 13.74 14.49 3.34
C ILE A 112 14.10 15.04 4.72
N ASN A 113 15.38 15.12 5.05
CA ASN A 113 15.85 15.74 6.30
C ASN A 113 15.48 17.23 6.37
N THR A 114 15.65 17.97 5.27
CA THR A 114 15.25 19.38 5.20
C THR A 114 13.74 19.53 5.34
N PHE A 115 12.95 18.72 4.61
CA PHE A 115 11.50 18.74 4.71
C PHE A 115 11.02 18.49 6.15
N ASN A 116 11.52 17.44 6.81
CA ASN A 116 11.13 17.14 8.18
C ASN A 116 11.50 18.25 9.17
N LYS A 117 12.66 18.93 9.00
CA LYS A 117 13.03 20.07 9.86
C LYS A 117 12.08 21.28 9.75
N VAL A 118 11.40 21.43 8.61
CA VAL A 118 10.52 22.57 8.36
C VAL A 118 9.06 22.25 8.75
N PHE A 119 8.63 21.01 8.55
CA PHE A 119 7.22 20.63 8.63
C PHE A 119 6.86 19.65 9.77
N ALA A 120 7.83 19.10 10.51
CA ALA A 120 7.61 18.24 11.69
C ALA A 120 8.01 18.95 12.98
#